data_AF-A0A5C5B8C5-F1
#
_entry.id   AF-A0A5C5B8C5-F1
#
_cell.length_a   1.000
_cell.length_b   1.000
_cell.length_c   1.000
_cell.angle_alpha   90.00
_cell.angle_beta   90.00
_cell.angle_gamma   90.00
#
_symmetry.space_group_name_H-M   'P 1'
#
loop_
_entity.id
_entity.type
_entity.pdbx_description
1 polymer ?
#
loop_
_entity_poly.entity_id
_entity_poly.type
_entity_poly.pdbx_seq_one_letter_code
_entity_poly.pdbx_strand_id
1 'polypeptide(L)'
;MAQRLGVPVVRLDDFYLDGDHPGLPRRHGIVDWDVPQTWDAQAACDALLTACRTDRLVLPVYDIPTSRRTGTETVDVTGAPALVAEGIFAAEIVEPLRAAGVLLGAYYLQQSRFTTALRRFARDVGEARKPLGALVRRGVALTRAEPALVRSWRARGLAPLPRENAEDALIALLARGA
;
A
#
# COMPACT_ATOMS: atom_id res chain seq x y z
N MET A 1 -11.67 -1.53 -0.93
CA MET A 1 -12.22 -1.48 0.45
C MET A 1 -12.41 -0.02 0.85
N ALA A 2 -11.38 0.82 0.70
CA ALA A 2 -11.45 2.24 1.02
C ALA A 2 -12.49 3.04 0.20
N GLN A 3 -12.67 2.77 -1.10
CA GLN A 3 -13.72 3.40 -1.93
C GLN A 3 -15.15 3.19 -1.41
N ARG A 4 -15.40 2.14 -0.60
CA ARG A 4 -16.72 1.86 -0.03
C ARG A 4 -17.00 2.63 1.26
N LEU A 5 -15.96 3.19 1.88
CA LEU A 5 -16.05 3.98 3.11
C LEU A 5 -16.50 5.43 2.87
N GLY A 6 -16.66 5.84 1.60
CA GLY A 6 -17.05 7.22 1.24
C GLY A 6 -15.98 8.27 1.55
N VAL A 7 -14.73 7.87 1.80
CA VAL A 7 -13.60 8.77 2.04
C VAL A 7 -12.63 8.76 0.85
N PRO A 8 -11.91 9.87 0.60
CA PRO A 8 -10.86 9.91 -0.41
C PRO A 8 -9.78 8.86 -0.15
N VAL A 9 -9.22 8.32 -1.23
CA VAL A 9 -8.20 7.28 -1.20
C VAL A 9 -6.97 7.75 -1.95
N VAL A 10 -5.80 7.65 -1.31
CA VAL A 10 -4.50 7.89 -1.92
C VAL A 10 -3.80 6.55 -2.10
N ARG A 11 -3.53 6.17 -3.36
CA ARG A 11 -2.79 4.96 -3.68
C ARG A 11 -1.29 5.26 -3.60
N LEU A 12 -0.61 4.70 -2.61
CA LEU A 12 0.83 4.89 -2.43
C LEU A 12 1.65 4.27 -3.56
N ASP A 13 1.09 3.28 -4.26
CA ASP A 13 1.70 2.71 -5.46
C ASP A 13 1.88 3.75 -6.58
N ASP A 14 1.10 4.86 -6.59
CA ASP A 14 1.31 5.91 -7.59
C ASP A 14 2.60 6.70 -7.39
N PHE A 15 3.26 6.52 -6.23
CA PHE A 15 4.52 7.16 -5.90
C PHE A 15 5.75 6.31 -6.23
N TYR A 16 5.60 5.18 -6.95
CA TYR A 16 6.77 4.50 -7.52
C TYR A 16 7.63 5.46 -8.37
N LEU A 17 8.94 5.22 -8.35
CA LEU A 17 9.88 5.84 -9.26
C LEU A 17 9.77 5.17 -10.64
N ASP A 18 10.01 5.92 -11.72
CA ASP A 18 10.00 5.37 -13.07
C ASP A 18 11.05 4.27 -13.23
N GLY A 19 10.77 3.26 -14.06
CA GLY A 19 11.64 2.09 -14.23
C GLY A 19 13.04 2.36 -14.78
N ASP A 20 13.28 3.56 -15.32
CA ASP A 20 14.58 4.07 -15.76
C ASP A 20 15.26 5.01 -14.74
N HIS A 21 14.66 5.19 -13.55
CA HIS A 21 15.25 6.00 -12.50
C HIS A 21 16.63 5.47 -12.09
N PRO A 22 17.65 6.35 -11.97
CA PRO A 22 18.99 5.92 -11.62
C PRO A 22 19.04 5.28 -10.24
N GLY A 23 19.85 4.24 -10.09
CA GLY A 23 20.12 3.60 -8.79
C GLY A 23 19.06 2.64 -8.28
N LEU A 24 18.05 2.29 -9.08
CA LEU A 24 17.04 1.31 -8.67
C LEU A 24 17.67 -0.05 -8.33
N PRO A 25 17.35 -0.63 -7.15
CA PRO A 25 17.86 -1.94 -6.76
C PRO A 25 17.35 -3.02 -7.71
N ARG A 26 18.24 -3.96 -8.05
CA ARG A 26 17.92 -5.06 -8.96
C ARG A 26 18.12 -6.40 -8.27
N ARG A 27 17.22 -7.33 -8.57
CA ARG A 27 17.29 -8.72 -8.12
C ARG A 27 16.89 -9.65 -9.25
N HIS A 28 17.72 -10.66 -9.52
CA HIS A 28 17.50 -11.62 -10.60
C HIS A 28 17.29 -10.97 -11.99
N GLY A 29 18.03 -9.89 -12.28
CA GLY A 29 18.02 -9.21 -13.59
C GLY A 29 16.87 -8.21 -13.80
N ILE A 30 15.93 -8.09 -12.87
CA ILE A 30 14.83 -7.11 -12.89
C ILE A 30 14.92 -6.15 -11.70
N VAL A 31 14.19 -5.03 -11.75
CA VAL A 31 14.04 -4.14 -10.59
C VAL A 31 13.31 -4.89 -9.46
N ASP A 32 13.79 -4.74 -8.23
CA ASP A 32 13.13 -5.28 -7.05
C ASP A 32 12.13 -4.27 -6.50
N TRP A 33 10.90 -4.27 -7.03
CA TRP A 33 9.84 -3.32 -6.65
C TRP A 33 9.32 -3.52 -5.21
N ASP A 34 9.71 -4.59 -4.52
CA ASP A 34 9.24 -4.88 -3.16
C ASP A 34 10.10 -4.18 -2.08
N VAL A 35 11.07 -3.34 -2.45
CA VAL A 35 11.95 -2.63 -1.49
C VAL A 35 11.75 -1.11 -1.48
N PRO A 36 11.92 -0.44 -0.31
CA PRO A 36 11.61 0.98 -0.13
C PRO A 36 12.39 1.96 -1.02
N GLN A 37 13.48 1.54 -1.67
CA GLN A 37 14.26 2.40 -2.56
C GLN A 37 13.63 2.58 -3.95
N THR A 38 12.51 1.92 -4.22
CA THR A 38 11.84 1.99 -5.53
C THR A 38 10.69 2.99 -5.60
N TRP A 39 10.36 3.65 -4.49
CA TRP A 39 9.27 4.61 -4.43
C TRP A 39 9.67 5.90 -3.72
N ASP A 40 8.96 6.98 -4.02
CA ASP A 40 9.20 8.31 -3.47
C ASP A 40 8.36 8.52 -2.20
N ALA A 41 8.89 8.02 -1.08
CA ALA A 41 8.26 8.14 0.23
C ALA A 41 8.07 9.61 0.67
N GLN A 42 8.99 10.49 0.27
CA GLN A 42 8.93 11.90 0.62
C GLN A 42 7.77 12.58 -0.10
N ALA A 43 7.66 12.41 -1.43
CA ALA A 43 6.53 12.94 -2.20
C ALA A 43 5.18 12.38 -1.71
N ALA A 44 5.14 11.10 -1.31
CA ALA A 44 3.94 10.52 -0.71
C ALA A 44 3.54 11.20 0.60
N CYS A 45 4.50 11.41 1.52
CA CYS A 45 4.26 12.15 2.76
C CYS A 45 3.79 13.59 2.49
N ASP A 46 4.46 14.30 1.58
CA ASP A 46 4.14 15.69 1.25
C ASP A 46 2.74 15.83 0.64
N ALA A 47 2.31 14.88 -0.20
CA ALA A 47 0.95 14.82 -0.72
C ALA A 47 -0.07 14.63 0.42
N LEU A 48 0.18 13.68 1.34
CA LEU A 48 -0.71 13.43 2.47
C LEU A 48 -0.81 14.62 3.42
N LEU A 49 0.31 15.31 3.70
CA LEU A 49 0.32 16.54 4.50
C LEU A 49 -0.37 17.70 3.80
N THR A 50 -0.30 17.75 2.47
CA THR A 50 -1.02 18.75 1.67
C THR A 50 -2.54 18.55 1.79
N ALA A 51 -3.01 17.30 1.72
CA ALA A 51 -4.42 16.98 1.87
C ALA A 51 -5.01 17.42 3.23
N CYS A 52 -4.20 17.50 4.29
CA CYS A 52 -4.63 18.02 5.59
C CYS A 52 -4.88 19.55 5.60
N ARG A 53 -4.47 20.28 4.57
CA ARG A 53 -4.48 21.76 4.52
C ARG A 53 -5.24 22.32 3.33
N THR A 54 -5.69 21.46 2.42
CA THR A 54 -6.27 21.87 1.14
C THR A 54 -7.46 20.99 0.81
N ASP A 55 -8.43 21.55 0.10
CA ASP A 55 -9.63 20.84 -0.37
C ASP A 55 -9.39 19.99 -1.63
N ARG A 56 -8.22 20.14 -2.28
CA ARG A 56 -7.87 19.40 -3.49
C ARG A 56 -6.45 18.91 -3.44
N LEU A 57 -6.26 17.66 -3.82
CA LEU A 57 -4.96 16.99 -3.87
C LEU A 57 -4.61 16.61 -5.30
N VAL A 58 -3.41 16.96 -5.75
CA VAL A 58 -2.88 16.51 -7.05
C VAL A 58 -1.96 15.33 -6.79
N LEU A 59 -2.30 14.17 -7.36
CA LEU A 59 -1.58 12.91 -7.20
C LEU A 59 -0.96 12.49 -8.52
N PRO A 60 0.20 11.81 -8.52
CA PRO A 60 0.69 11.12 -9.70
C PRO A 60 -0.28 10.01 -10.13
N VAL A 61 -0.27 9.67 -11.42
CA VAL A 61 -0.87 8.44 -11.93
C VAL A 61 0.26 7.55 -12.40
N TYR A 62 0.38 6.35 -11.83
CA TYR A 62 1.43 5.40 -12.19
C TYR A 62 0.86 4.20 -12.96
N ASP A 63 1.43 3.95 -14.12
CA ASP A 63 1.13 2.77 -14.91
C ASP A 63 2.11 1.64 -14.56
N ILE A 64 1.63 0.69 -13.75
CA ILE A 64 2.43 -0.48 -13.33
C ILE A 64 2.95 -1.30 -14.53
N PRO A 65 2.14 -1.62 -15.57
CA PRO A 65 2.60 -2.33 -16.77
C PRO A 65 3.82 -1.71 -17.44
N THR A 66 3.86 -0.39 -17.59
CA THR A 66 5.01 0.33 -18.18
C THR A 66 6.03 0.81 -17.16
N SER A 67 5.75 0.64 -15.87
CA SER A 67 6.59 1.12 -14.76
C SER A 67 6.93 2.60 -14.91
N ARG A 68 5.92 3.43 -15.13
CA ARG A 68 6.10 4.84 -15.43
C ARG A 68 4.95 5.70 -14.92
N ARG A 69 5.26 6.90 -14.45
CA ARG A 69 4.28 7.96 -14.22
C ARG A 69 3.74 8.47 -15.55
N THR A 70 2.43 8.36 -15.75
CA THR A 70 1.77 8.73 -17.01
C THR A 70 1.04 10.06 -16.94
N GLY A 71 0.91 10.64 -15.75
CA GLY A 71 0.30 11.95 -15.56
C GLY A 71 0.00 12.23 -14.10
N THR A 72 -1.00 13.07 -13.90
CA THR A 72 -1.52 13.43 -12.58
C THR A 72 -3.04 13.41 -12.58
N GLU A 73 -3.63 13.05 -11.44
CA GLU A 73 -5.06 13.17 -11.19
C GLU A 73 -5.32 14.17 -10.04
N THR A 74 -6.49 14.79 -10.04
CA THR A 74 -6.93 15.65 -8.93
C THR A 74 -8.02 14.95 -8.15
N VAL A 75 -7.78 14.79 -6.85
CA VAL A 75 -8.73 14.21 -5.90
C VAL A 75 -9.34 15.34 -5.07
N ASP A 76 -10.67 15.39 -5.05
CA ASP A 76 -11.40 16.29 -4.16
C ASP A 76 -11.43 15.68 -2.75
N VAL A 77 -10.94 16.44 -1.78
CA VAL A 77 -10.91 16.06 -0.35
C VAL A 77 -11.74 17.04 0.49
N THR A 78 -12.51 17.92 -0.14
CA THR A 78 -13.34 18.93 0.53
C THR A 78 -14.26 18.29 1.55
N GLY A 79 -14.17 18.73 2.81
CA GLY A 79 -15.05 18.27 3.90
C GLY A 79 -14.90 16.80 4.29
N ALA A 80 -13.93 16.08 3.73
CA ALA A 80 -13.63 14.72 4.17
C ALA A 80 -12.97 14.75 5.56
N PRO A 81 -13.52 14.05 6.57
CA PRO A 81 -12.95 14.07 7.93
C PRO A 81 -11.58 13.36 7.99
N ALA A 82 -11.31 12.48 7.04
CA ALA A 82 -10.02 11.86 6.82
C ALA A 82 -9.94 11.29 5.40
N LEU A 83 -8.75 10.83 5.03
CA LEU A 83 -8.50 10.04 3.84
C LEU A 83 -7.79 8.74 4.20
N VAL A 84 -7.79 7.78 3.28
CA VAL A 84 -7.08 6.51 3.43
C VAL A 84 -5.90 6.44 2.46
N ALA A 85 -4.70 6.27 2.99
CA ALA A 85 -3.52 5.95 2.20
C ALA A 85 -3.31 4.42 2.17
N GLU A 86 -3.27 3.81 0.99
CA GLU A 86 -3.08 2.36 0.83
C GLU A 86 -1.92 2.01 -0.10
N GLY A 87 -1.13 1.01 0.29
CA GLY A 87 -0.04 0.46 -0.52
C GLY A 87 0.95 -0.35 0.32
N ILE A 88 1.87 -1.05 -0.35
CA ILE A 88 2.78 -1.99 0.32
C ILE A 88 3.80 -1.30 1.24
N PHE A 89 4.11 -0.03 0.97
CA PHE A 89 5.03 0.79 1.75
C PHE A 89 4.35 1.68 2.80
N ALA A 90 3.08 1.45 3.12
CA ALA A 90 2.36 2.21 4.14
C ALA A 90 3.13 2.30 5.48
N ALA A 91 3.92 1.28 5.82
CA ALA A 91 4.75 1.27 7.02
C ALA A 91 5.89 2.29 7.04
N GLU A 92 6.40 2.72 5.89
CA GLU A 92 7.52 3.68 5.80
C GLU A 92 7.07 5.12 6.13
N ILE A 93 5.79 5.43 5.92
CA ILE A 93 5.23 6.78 6.14
C ILE A 93 4.57 6.95 7.50
N VAL A 94 4.45 5.89 8.29
CA VAL A 94 3.79 5.94 9.60
C VAL A 94 4.49 6.90 10.55
N GLU A 95 5.81 6.81 10.67
CA GLU A 95 6.55 7.68 11.59
C GLU A 95 6.53 9.15 11.15
N PRO A 96 6.81 9.50 9.88
CA PRO A 96 6.64 10.87 9.39
C PRO A 96 5.25 11.47 9.67
N LEU A 97 4.17 10.73 9.40
CA LEU A 97 2.81 11.21 9.60
C LEU A 97 2.42 11.30 11.08
N ARG A 98 2.93 10.38 11.91
CA ARG A 98 2.78 10.43 13.37
C ARG A 98 3.50 11.65 13.94
N ALA A 99 4.74 11.90 13.52
CA ALA A 99 5.53 13.04 13.96
C ALA A 99 4.89 14.38 13.56
N ALA A 100 4.21 14.41 12.42
CA ALA A 100 3.41 15.56 11.98
C ALA A 100 2.05 15.70 12.68
N GLY A 101 1.64 14.74 13.52
CA GLY A 101 0.39 14.78 14.28
C GLY A 101 -0.88 14.55 13.45
N VAL A 102 -0.77 14.02 12.22
CA VAL A 102 -1.91 13.84 11.29
C VAL A 102 -2.39 12.39 11.18
N LEU A 103 -1.67 11.44 11.78
CA LEU A 103 -1.98 10.01 11.67
C LEU A 103 -3.10 9.58 12.63
N LEU A 104 -4.29 9.29 12.08
CA LEU A 104 -5.39 8.70 12.86
C LEU A 104 -5.15 7.23 13.23
N GLY A 105 -4.50 6.46 12.36
CA GLY A 105 -4.18 5.07 12.59
C GLY A 105 -3.41 4.45 11.42
N ALA A 106 -2.68 3.38 11.71
CA ALA A 106 -1.94 2.62 10.71
C ALA A 106 -2.22 1.13 10.88
N TYR A 107 -2.56 0.47 9.78
CA TYR A 107 -3.07 -0.89 9.82
C TYR A 107 -2.49 -1.77 8.71
N TYR A 108 -2.34 -3.06 8.99
CA TYR A 108 -2.15 -4.08 7.96
C TYR A 108 -3.34 -5.03 7.96
N LEU A 109 -3.79 -5.43 6.78
CA LEU A 109 -4.89 -6.38 6.65
C LEU A 109 -4.43 -7.78 7.05
N GLN A 110 -5.02 -8.33 8.11
CA GLN A 110 -4.79 -9.70 8.53
C GLN A 110 -5.65 -10.62 7.68
N GLN A 111 -5.04 -11.37 6.76
CA GLN A 111 -5.70 -12.41 5.97
C GLN A 111 -5.27 -13.79 6.44
N SER A 112 -6.18 -14.77 6.40
CA SER A 112 -5.83 -16.16 6.67
C SER A 112 -4.83 -16.67 5.61
N ARG A 113 -3.67 -17.11 6.10
CA ARG A 113 -2.48 -17.54 5.35
C ARG A 113 -2.82 -18.61 4.29
N PHE A 114 -3.76 -19.49 4.62
CA PHE A 114 -4.24 -20.54 3.71
C PHE A 114 -5.09 -19.98 2.58
N THR A 115 -5.97 -19.02 2.85
CA THR A 115 -6.89 -18.49 1.86
C THR A 115 -6.19 -17.56 0.87
N THR A 116 -5.15 -16.84 1.29
CA THR A 116 -4.35 -16.00 0.39
C THR A 116 -3.44 -16.83 -0.51
N ALA A 117 -2.80 -17.87 0.04
CA ALA A 117 -2.01 -18.82 -0.75
C ALA A 117 -2.90 -19.60 -1.74
N LEU A 118 -4.07 -20.08 -1.31
CA LEU A 118 -5.00 -20.82 -2.15
C LEU A 118 -5.62 -19.96 -3.25
N ARG A 119 -6.00 -18.69 -2.96
CA ARG A 119 -6.53 -17.76 -3.98
C ARG A 119 -5.46 -17.32 -4.97
N ARG A 120 -4.23 -17.04 -4.51
CA ARG A 120 -3.10 -16.74 -5.40
C ARG A 120 -2.78 -17.95 -6.27
N PHE A 121 -2.74 -19.16 -5.70
CA PHE A 121 -2.54 -20.39 -6.44
C PHE A 121 -3.67 -20.64 -7.46
N ALA A 122 -4.94 -20.48 -7.08
CA ALA A 122 -6.07 -20.64 -7.99
C ALA A 122 -6.06 -19.62 -9.14
N ARG A 123 -5.66 -18.37 -8.87
CA ARG A 123 -5.50 -17.34 -9.90
C ARG A 123 -4.32 -17.62 -10.83
N ASP A 124 -3.17 -17.97 -10.27
CA ASP A 124 -1.95 -18.28 -11.03
C ASP A 124 -2.12 -19.57 -11.87
N VAL A 125 -2.95 -20.52 -11.43
CA VAL A 125 -3.34 -21.73 -12.17
C VAL A 125 -4.39 -21.42 -13.25
N GLY A 126 -5.33 -20.51 -12.98
CA GLY A 126 -6.32 -20.05 -13.96
C GLY A 126 -5.73 -19.21 -15.11
N GLU A 127 -4.61 -18.53 -14.89
CA GLU A 127 -3.93 -17.68 -15.90
C GLU A 127 -2.77 -18.41 -16.64
N ALA A 128 -2.51 -19.68 -16.34
CA ALA A 128 -1.56 -20.62 -16.96
C ALA A 128 -0.44 -20.02 -17.84
N ARG A 129 0.58 -19.39 -17.22
CA ARG A 129 1.83 -18.98 -17.90
C ARG A 129 3.14 -19.33 -17.18
N LYS A 130 3.12 -20.12 -16.09
CA LYS A 130 4.35 -20.58 -15.40
C LYS A 130 4.22 -22.02 -14.90
N PRO A 131 5.31 -22.82 -14.94
CA PRO A 131 5.29 -24.21 -14.47
C PRO A 131 4.96 -24.28 -12.97
N LEU A 132 4.04 -25.19 -12.62
CA LEU A 132 3.42 -25.33 -11.28
C LEU A 132 4.44 -25.36 -10.12
N GLY A 133 5.61 -25.97 -10.31
CA GLY A 133 6.68 -26.01 -9.29
C GLY A 133 7.27 -24.64 -8.94
N ALA A 134 7.34 -23.71 -9.89
CA ALA A 134 7.83 -22.35 -9.65
C ALA A 134 6.82 -21.52 -8.83
N LEU A 135 5.52 -21.75 -9.03
CA LEU A 135 4.44 -21.11 -8.29
C LEU A 135 4.37 -21.60 -6.83
N VAL A 136 4.51 -22.92 -6.61
CA VAL A 136 4.58 -23.49 -5.26
C VAL A 136 5.80 -22.99 -4.49
N ARG A 137 6.97 -22.93 -5.14
CA ARG A 137 8.20 -22.40 -4.51
C ARG A 137 8.08 -20.92 -4.15
N ARG A 138 7.46 -20.11 -5.02
CA ARG A 138 7.19 -18.68 -4.74
C ARG A 138 6.19 -18.52 -3.59
N GLY A 139 5.12 -19.32 -3.56
CA GLY A 139 4.15 -19.35 -2.46
C GLY A 139 4.80 -19.70 -1.12
N VAL A 140 5.67 -20.72 -1.07
CA VAL A 140 6.41 -21.11 0.14
C VAL A 140 7.44 -20.07 0.58
N ALA A 141 8.13 -19.41 -0.35
CA ALA A 141 9.05 -18.33 -0.03
C ALA A 141 8.33 -17.11 0.57
N LEU A 142 7.18 -16.74 0.01
CA LEU A 142 6.34 -15.64 0.51
C LEU A 142 5.78 -15.97 1.91
N THR A 143 5.29 -17.19 2.13
CA THR A 143 4.75 -17.60 3.45
C THR A 143 5.81 -17.74 4.54
N ARG A 144 7.08 -17.96 4.17
CA ARG A 144 8.23 -17.97 5.10
C ARG A 144 8.76 -16.57 5.43
N ALA A 145 8.67 -15.62 4.50
CA ALA A 145 9.10 -14.23 4.72
C ALA A 145 8.05 -13.40 5.49
N GLU A 146 6.77 -13.76 5.35
CA GLU A 146 5.62 -13.07 5.94
C GLU A 146 5.73 -12.80 7.46
N PRO A 147 6.21 -13.71 8.34
CA PRO A 147 6.34 -13.40 9.76
C PRO A 147 7.35 -12.29 10.07
N ALA A 148 8.46 -12.22 9.33
CA ALA A 148 9.46 -11.17 9.51
C ALA A 148 8.91 -9.82 9.03
N LEU A 149 8.17 -9.83 7.93
CA LEU A 149 7.51 -8.65 7.39
C LEU A 149 6.44 -8.11 8.34
N VAL A 150 5.59 -8.98 8.89
CA VAL A 150 4.58 -8.60 9.90
C VAL A 150 5.23 -8.04 11.16
N ARG A 151 6.35 -8.64 11.63
CA ARG A 151 7.11 -8.08 12.76
C ARG A 151 7.64 -6.68 12.43
N SER A 152 8.17 -6.46 11.23
CA SER A 152 8.63 -5.14 10.77
C SER A 152 7.49 -4.12 10.74
N TRP A 153 6.33 -4.46 10.17
CA TRP A 153 5.16 -3.59 10.16
C TRP A 153 4.69 -3.22 11.56
N ARG A 154 4.62 -4.20 12.47
CA ARG A 154 4.26 -3.95 13.87
C ARG A 154 5.28 -3.05 14.58
N ALA A 155 6.57 -3.28 14.35
CA ALA A 155 7.64 -2.44 14.90
C ALA A 155 7.56 -0.99 14.40
N ARG A 156 7.05 -0.77 13.18
CA ARG A 156 6.79 0.56 12.61
C ARG A 156 5.44 1.15 13.01
N GLY A 157 4.66 0.43 13.82
CA GLY A 157 3.42 0.92 14.41
C GLY A 157 2.14 0.57 13.65
N LEU A 158 2.17 -0.41 12.74
CA LEU A 158 0.95 -0.93 12.13
C LEU A 158 0.27 -1.93 13.06
N ALA A 159 -1.03 -1.74 13.28
CA ALA A 159 -1.88 -2.68 13.98
C ALA A 159 -2.55 -3.68 13.01
N PRO A 160 -2.83 -4.92 13.45
CA PRO A 160 -3.64 -5.84 12.65
C PRO A 160 -5.06 -5.31 12.47
N LEU A 161 -5.59 -5.42 11.25
CA LEU A 161 -6.99 -5.16 10.93
C LEU A 161 -7.60 -6.43 10.32
N PRO A 162 -8.46 -7.17 11.05
CA PRO A 162 -9.14 -8.35 10.52
C PRO A 162 -10.01 -7.95 9.34
N ARG A 163 -9.89 -8.67 8.22
CA ARG A 163 -10.62 -8.33 6.97
C ARG A 163 -12.13 -8.32 7.15
N GLU A 164 -12.67 -9.21 7.98
CA GLU A 164 -14.11 -9.36 8.24
C GLU A 164 -14.72 -8.09 8.86
N ASN A 165 -13.98 -7.38 9.70
CA ASN A 165 -14.45 -6.20 10.43
C ASN A 165 -13.71 -4.92 10.02
N ALA A 166 -12.98 -4.96 8.91
CA ALA A 166 -12.09 -3.88 8.53
C ALA A 166 -12.85 -2.59 8.18
N GLU A 167 -14.02 -2.72 7.56
CA GLU A 167 -14.89 -1.60 7.21
C GLU A 167 -15.45 -0.94 8.48
N ASP A 168 -16.08 -1.72 9.37
CA ASP A 168 -16.65 -1.23 10.63
C ASP A 168 -15.60 -0.57 11.55
N ALA A 169 -14.41 -1.18 11.65
CA ALA A 169 -13.33 -0.65 12.45
C ALA A 169 -12.79 0.69 11.90
N LEU A 170 -12.75 0.85 10.58
CA LEU A 170 -12.36 2.12 9.95
C LEU A 170 -13.47 3.17 10.10
N ILE A 171 -14.74 2.81 9.94
CA ILE A 171 -15.88 3.72 10.20
C ILE A 171 -15.84 4.22 11.65
N ALA A 172 -15.63 3.32 12.62
CA ALA A 172 -15.52 3.69 14.02
C ALA A 172 -14.29 4.56 14.33
N LEU A 173 -13.24 4.50 13.52
CA LEU A 173 -12.08 5.39 13.63
C LEU A 173 -12.42 6.78 13.07
N LEU A 174 -13.05 6.84 11.90
CA LEU A 174 -13.49 8.08 11.27
C LEU A 174 -14.45 8.86 12.18
N ALA A 175 -15.37 8.17 12.85
CA ALA A 175 -16.29 8.77 13.81
C ALA A 175 -15.63 9.30 15.10
N ARG A 176 -14.39 8.90 15.40
CA ARG A 176 -13.62 9.38 16.56
C ARG A 176 -12.70 10.55 16.23
N GLY A 177 -12.38 10.74 14.94
CA GLY A 177 -11.52 11.81 14.45
C GLY A 177 -12.28 13.05 13.96
N ALA A 178 -13.60 12.94 13.78
CA ALA A 178 -14.52 14.05 13.53
C ALA A 178 -14.97 14.70 14.85
#